data_AF-A0A261RNV7-F1
#
_entry.id   AF-A0A261RNV7-F1
#
_cell.length_a   1.000
_cell.length_b   1.000
_cell.length_c   1.000
_cell.angle_alpha   90.00
_cell.angle_beta   90.00
_cell.angle_gamma   90.00
#
_symmetry.space_group_name_H-M   'P 1'
#
loop_
_entity.id
_entity.type
_entity.pdbx_description
1 polymer ?
#
loop_
_entity_poly.entity_id
_entity_poly.type
_entity_poly.pdbx_seq_one_letter_code
_entity_poly.pdbx_strand_id
1 'polypeptide(L)'
;MSENRLAADKRLDIAMAKGRERLLAAEPELARNADARATEKAGAASERRMELYEAEIEQEIADYAKSQGVDELDMLVRLGVDSEEEARELIALRRSRQ
;
A
#
# COMPACT_ATOMS: atom_id res chain seq x y z
N MET A 1 22.41 -11.17 10.80
CA MET A 1 21.65 -10.93 9.56
C MET A 1 22.57 -10.20 8.59
N SER A 2 22.70 -10.66 7.34
CA SER A 2 23.64 -10.06 6.38
C SER A 2 23.16 -8.68 5.91
N GLU A 3 24.08 -7.73 5.70
CA GLU A 3 23.79 -6.36 5.23
C GLU A 3 22.93 -6.35 3.96
N ASN A 4 23.10 -7.36 3.11
CA ASN A 4 22.35 -7.53 1.88
C ASN A 4 20.84 -7.78 2.11
N ARG A 5 20.46 -8.40 3.23
CA ARG A 5 19.03 -8.58 3.58
C ARG A 5 18.40 -7.26 4.02
N LEU A 6 19.08 -6.52 4.89
CA LEU A 6 18.61 -5.22 5.37
C LEU A 6 18.45 -4.20 4.22
N ALA A 7 19.36 -4.23 3.24
CA ALA A 7 19.26 -3.40 2.06
C ALA A 7 18.02 -3.76 1.20
N ALA A 8 17.74 -5.05 1.05
CA ALA A 8 16.61 -5.51 0.26
C ALA A 8 15.25 -5.26 0.94
N ASP A 9 15.20 -5.33 2.28
CA ASP A 9 14.01 -4.97 3.07
C ASP A 9 13.65 -3.50 2.88
N LYS A 10 14.65 -2.62 3.01
CA LYS A 10 14.48 -1.18 2.75
C LYS A 10 13.99 -0.90 1.33
N ARG A 11 14.48 -1.64 0.33
CA ARG A 11 14.02 -1.49 -1.06
C ARG A 11 12.54 -1.89 -1.20
N LEU A 12 12.12 -2.97 -0.54
CA LEU A 12 10.73 -3.40 -0.53
C LEU A 12 9.83 -2.35 0.14
N ASP A 13 10.22 -1.82 1.30
CA ASP A 13 9.47 -0.79 2.02
C ASP A 13 9.33 0.49 1.19
N ILE A 14 10.43 0.93 0.55
CA ILE A 14 10.42 2.10 -0.34
C ILE A 14 9.50 1.85 -1.55
N ALA A 15 9.54 0.66 -2.15
CA ALA A 15 8.67 0.31 -3.27
C ALA A 15 7.21 0.34 -2.84
N MET A 16 6.85 -0.26 -1.70
CA MET A 16 5.47 -0.23 -1.20
C MET A 16 4.99 1.20 -0.93
N ALA A 17 5.81 2.04 -0.30
CA ALA A 17 5.47 3.44 -0.03
C ALA A 17 5.22 4.25 -1.32
N LYS A 18 6.12 4.13 -2.31
CA LYS A 18 5.95 4.77 -3.62
C LYS A 18 4.73 4.22 -4.37
N GLY A 19 4.50 2.91 -4.26
CA GLY A 19 3.35 2.24 -4.87
C GLY A 19 2.04 2.79 -4.34
N ARG A 20 1.95 2.96 -3.02
CA ARG A 20 0.80 3.59 -2.36
C ARG A 20 0.58 5.02 -2.85
N GLU A 21 1.63 5.83 -2.88
CA GLU A 21 1.54 7.21 -3.38
C GLU A 21 1.02 7.27 -4.82
N ARG A 22 1.60 6.45 -5.71
CA ARG A 22 1.19 6.37 -7.12
C ARG A 22 -0.25 5.85 -7.28
N LEU A 23 -0.65 4.87 -6.47
CA LEU A 23 -2.01 4.33 -6.49
C LEU A 23 -3.02 5.41 -6.08
N LEU A 24 -2.79 6.11 -4.97
CA LEU A 24 -3.71 7.15 -4.50
C LEU A 24 -3.76 8.36 -5.44
N ALA A 25 -2.69 8.62 -6.18
CA ALA A 25 -2.67 9.64 -7.23
C ALA A 25 -3.47 9.21 -8.48
N ALA A 26 -3.40 7.93 -8.86
CA ALA A 26 -4.13 7.38 -10.00
C ALA A 26 -5.62 7.18 -9.69
N GLU A 27 -5.93 6.75 -8.46
CA GLU A 27 -7.27 6.40 -7.99
C GLU A 27 -7.66 7.28 -6.78
N PRO A 28 -7.93 8.58 -6.99
CA PRO A 28 -8.24 9.51 -5.89
C PRO A 28 -9.53 9.17 -5.15
N GLU A 29 -10.41 8.36 -5.75
CA GLU A 29 -11.65 7.88 -5.11
C GLU A 29 -11.37 7.02 -3.88
N LEU A 30 -10.27 6.26 -3.85
CA LEU A 30 -9.88 5.46 -2.67
C LEU A 30 -9.68 6.38 -1.46
N ALA A 31 -9.01 7.51 -1.65
CA ALA A 31 -8.79 8.49 -0.59
C ALA A 31 -10.09 9.18 -0.14
N ARG A 32 -10.99 9.47 -1.09
CA ARG A 32 -12.30 10.07 -0.80
C ARG A 32 -13.20 9.12 -0.01
N ASN A 33 -13.25 7.86 -0.41
CA ASN A 33 -14.02 6.82 0.28
C ASN A 33 -13.53 6.61 1.70
N ALA A 34 -12.20 6.54 1.88
CA ALA A 34 -11.60 6.39 3.18
C ALA A 34 -11.92 7.57 4.11
N ASP A 35 -11.84 8.81 3.61
CA ASP A 35 -12.18 10.01 4.39
C ASP A 35 -13.67 10.05 4.76
N ALA A 36 -14.56 9.69 3.83
CA ALA A 36 -15.99 9.61 4.10
C ALA A 36 -16.30 8.59 5.20
N ARG A 37 -15.73 7.39 5.14
CA ARG A 37 -15.95 6.34 6.16
C ARG A 37 -15.29 6.70 7.50
N ALA A 38 -14.10 7.29 7.48
CA ALA A 38 -13.44 7.75 8.70
C ALA A 38 -14.25 8.86 9.39
N THR A 39 -14.81 9.79 8.62
CA THR A 39 -15.69 10.85 9.11
C THR A 39 -16.97 10.29 9.72
N GLU A 40 -17.61 9.33 9.04
CA GLU A 40 -18.81 8.65 9.55
C GLU A 40 -18.53 7.93 10.88
N LYS A 41 -17.38 7.25 11.00
CA LYS A 41 -16.99 6.49 12.19
C LYS A 41 -16.51 7.36 13.36
N ALA A 42 -15.83 8.48 13.09
CA ALA A 42 -15.24 9.34 14.12
C ALA A 42 -16.25 10.28 14.80
N GLY A 43 -17.37 10.60 14.12
CA GLY A 43 -18.30 11.62 14.60
C GLY A 43 -17.61 12.99 14.76
N ALA A 44 -17.87 13.71 15.85
CA ALA A 44 -17.32 15.06 16.08
C ALA A 44 -15.84 15.09 16.57
N ALA A 45 -15.19 13.95 16.78
CA ALA A 45 -13.83 13.88 17.34
C ALA A 45 -12.76 13.87 16.24
N SER A 46 -12.08 15.01 16.03
CA SER A 46 -11.12 15.20 14.93
C SER A 46 -9.87 14.31 15.01
N GLU A 47 -9.36 14.01 16.20
CA GLU A 47 -8.14 13.19 16.36
C GLU A 47 -8.40 11.72 15.98
N ARG A 48 -9.56 11.19 16.39
CA ARG A 48 -9.99 9.82 16.06
C ARG A 48 -10.21 9.63 14.56
N ARG A 49 -10.53 10.70 13.82
CA ARG A 49 -10.72 10.67 12.37
C ARG A 49 -9.44 10.32 11.63
N MET A 50 -8.28 10.85 12.04
CA MET A 50 -7.02 10.60 11.33
C MET A 50 -6.55 9.15 11.49
N GLU A 51 -6.66 8.59 12.69
CA GLU A 51 -6.33 7.18 12.94
C GLU A 51 -7.24 6.24 12.15
N LEU A 52 -8.54 6.56 12.09
CA LEU A 52 -9.48 5.79 11.28
C LEU A 52 -9.21 5.95 9.79
N TYR A 53 -8.85 7.15 9.33
CA TYR A 53 -8.55 7.42 7.93
C TYR A 53 -7.44 6.53 7.38
N GLU A 54 -6.31 6.40 8.09
CA GLU A 54 -5.23 5.52 7.63
C GLU A 54 -5.68 4.06 7.53
N ALA A 55 -6.43 3.56 8.51
CA ALA A 55 -7.00 2.22 8.46
C ALA A 55 -8.01 2.04 7.31
N GLU A 56 -8.82 3.05 7.02
CA GLU A 56 -9.75 3.03 5.89
C GLU A 56 -9.02 3.07 4.54
N ILE A 57 -7.87 3.75 4.44
CA ILE A 57 -7.04 3.74 3.23
C ILE A 57 -6.48 2.34 2.99
N GLU A 58 -5.92 1.70 4.03
CA GLU A 58 -5.42 0.33 3.93
C GLU A 58 -6.53 -0.62 3.45
N GLN A 59 -7.75 -0.48 4.00
CA GLN A 59 -8.90 -1.27 3.57
C GLN A 59 -9.30 -0.99 2.11
N GLU A 60 -9.36 0.27 1.67
CA GLU A 60 -9.67 0.62 0.26
C GLU A 60 -8.63 0.05 -0.71
N ILE A 61 -7.35 0.10 -0.36
CA ILE A 61 -6.27 -0.44 -1.19
C ILE A 61 -6.40 -1.97 -1.28
N ALA A 62 -6.69 -2.65 -0.18
CA ALA A 62 -6.92 -4.09 -0.15
C ALA A 62 -8.13 -4.51 -1.00
N ASP A 63 -9.25 -3.80 -0.86
CA ASP A 63 -10.47 -4.06 -1.63
C ASP A 63 -10.26 -3.76 -3.12
N TYR A 64 -9.53 -2.69 -3.44
CA TYR A 64 -9.13 -2.38 -4.80
C TYR A 64 -8.27 -3.51 -5.40
N ALA A 65 -7.22 -3.95 -4.71
CA ALA A 65 -6.36 -5.06 -5.15
C ALA A 65 -7.19 -6.33 -5.41
N LYS A 66 -8.09 -6.66 -4.49
CA LYS A 66 -9.01 -7.80 -4.61
C LYS A 66 -9.93 -7.68 -5.83
N SER A 67 -10.44 -6.48 -6.12
CA SER A 67 -11.28 -6.22 -7.30
C SER A 67 -10.53 -6.44 -8.61
N GLN A 68 -9.22 -6.19 -8.61
CA GLN A 68 -8.33 -6.43 -9.74
C GLN A 68 -7.82 -7.88 -9.80
N GLY A 69 -8.15 -8.72 -8.82
CA GLY A 69 -7.71 -10.11 -8.75
C GLY A 69 -6.21 -10.27 -8.48
N VAL A 70 -5.58 -9.28 -7.82
CA VAL A 70 -4.14 -9.29 -7.50
C VAL A 70 -3.90 -9.24 -6.00
N ASP A 71 -2.72 -9.70 -5.57
CA ASP A 71 -2.26 -9.51 -4.19
C ASP A 71 -1.91 -8.04 -3.95
N GLU A 72 -2.36 -7.50 -2.83
CA GLU A 72 -2.22 -6.08 -2.48
C GLU A 72 -0.76 -5.63 -2.49
N LEU A 73 0.11 -6.36 -1.81
CA LEU A 73 1.52 -5.96 -1.71
C LEU A 73 2.24 -6.15 -3.04
N ASP A 74 1.90 -7.19 -3.82
CA ASP A 74 2.45 -7.34 -5.18
C ASP A 74 2.05 -6.17 -6.10
N MET A 75 0.81 -5.70 -5.98
CA MET A 75 0.33 -4.53 -6.70
C MET A 75 1.10 -3.27 -6.30
N LEU A 76 1.24 -3.02 -4.99
CA LEU A 76 1.98 -1.86 -4.48
C LEU A 76 3.45 -1.90 -4.92
N VAL A 77 4.12 -3.06 -4.83
CA VAL A 77 5.50 -3.19 -5.30
C VAL A 77 5.62 -2.89 -6.79
N ARG A 78 4.72 -3.43 -7.63
CA ARG A 78 4.73 -3.17 -9.08
C ARG A 78 4.55 -1.70 -9.41
N LEU A 79 3.63 -1.03 -8.71
CA LEU A 79 3.39 0.40 -8.91
C LEU A 79 4.56 1.26 -8.45
N GLY A 80 5.27 0.84 -7.40
CA GLY A 80 6.30 1.65 -6.74
C GLY A 80 7.71 1.58 -7.33
N VAL A 81 7.95 0.68 -8.27
CA VAL A 81 9.23 0.54 -8.99
C VAL A 81 9.12 1.06 -10.41
N ASP A 82 10.27 1.28 -11.04
CA ASP A 82 10.32 1.86 -12.40
C ASP A 82 10.50 0.78 -13.49
N SER A 83 10.65 -0.49 -13.11
CA SER A 83 10.81 -1.62 -14.05
C SER A 83 10.11 -2.90 -13.60
N GLU A 84 9.64 -3.69 -14.56
CA GLU A 84 9.05 -5.01 -14.27
C GLU A 84 10.06 -6.00 -13.67
N GLU A 85 11.33 -5.89 -14.07
CA GLU A 85 12.40 -6.77 -13.57
C GLU A 85 12.61 -6.56 -12.07
N GLU A 86 12.72 -5.31 -11.63
CA GLU A 86 12.82 -4.97 -10.20
C GLU A 86 11.57 -5.41 -9.43
N ALA A 87 10.37 -5.24 -10.00
CA ALA A 87 9.15 -5.70 -9.35
C ALA A 87 9.18 -7.22 -9.11
N ARG A 88 9.59 -7.99 -10.13
CA ARG A 88 9.68 -9.45 -10.04
C ARG A 88 10.69 -9.89 -8.98
N GLU A 89 11.86 -9.25 -8.92
CA GLU A 89 12.88 -9.53 -7.91
C GLU A 89 12.36 -9.30 -6.48
N LEU A 90 11.75 -8.13 -6.22
CA LEU A 90 11.24 -7.77 -4.90
C LEU A 90 10.07 -8.65 -4.47
N ILE A 91 9.17 -8.98 -5.40
CA ILE A 91 8.05 -9.91 -5.13
C ILE A 91 8.56 -11.31 -4.81
N ALA A 92 9.50 -11.83 -5.61
CA ALA A 92 10.09 -13.16 -5.37
C ALA A 92 10.80 -13.19 -4.01
N LEU A 93 11.55 -12.14 -3.69
CA LEU A 93 12.20 -11.98 -2.39
C LEU A 93 11.19 -12.02 -1.24
N ARG A 94 10.09 -11.27 -1.32
CA ARG A 94 9.01 -11.28 -0.31
C ARG A 94 8.43 -12.68 -0.13
N ARG A 95 8.05 -13.34 -1.23
CA ARG A 95 7.42 -14.67 -1.21
C ARG A 95 8.34 -15.76 -0.67
N SER A 96 9.65 -15.67 -0.93
CA SER A 96 10.65 -16.62 -0.41
C SER A 96 10.79 -16.60 1.12
N ARG A 97 10.13 -15.66 1.80
CA ARG A 97 10.19 -15.43 3.24
C ARG A 97 8.89 -15.79 3.97
N GLN A 98 7.82 -16.09 3.23
CA GLN A 98 6.56 -16.62 3.77
C GLN A 98 6.66 -18.13 3.93
#